data_AF-A0A2D8BX93-F1
#
_entry.id   AF-A0A2D8BX93-F1
#
_cell.length_a   1.000
_cell.length_b   1.000
_cell.length_c   1.000
_cell.angle_alpha   90.00
_cell.angle_beta   90.00
_cell.angle_gamma   90.00
#
_symmetry.space_group_name_H-M   'P 1'
#
loop_
_entity.id
_entity.type
_entity.pdbx_description
1 polymer ?
#
loop_
_entity_poly.entity_id
_entity_poly.type
_entity_poly.pdbx_seq_one_letter_code
_entity_poly.pdbx_strand_id
1 'polypeptide(L)'
;MTKQIKFGVHFRGHWDTYTVIELEKFMECSEGIEPIELKDRYVDFLDKLSCKKIKPSTLVDVDVLKTFHDDVDNRVQIDYREDNLDPEYDYELIQGAKYWNTVLGKFTGHLKAHGVLK
;
A
#
# COMPACT_ATOMS: atom_id res chain seq x y z
N MET A 1 -7.84 -10.84 -16.79
CA MET A 1 -7.23 -11.28 -15.52
C MET A 1 -5.74 -11.39 -15.69
N THR A 2 -4.97 -10.68 -14.87
CA THR A 2 -3.52 -10.74 -14.88
C THR A 2 -3.01 -11.95 -14.08
N LYS A 3 -1.71 -12.24 -14.16
CA LYS A 3 -1.04 -13.21 -13.28
C LYS A 3 -1.34 -12.86 -11.81
N GLN A 4 -1.55 -13.88 -10.98
CA GLN A 4 -1.72 -13.74 -9.53
C GLN A 4 -0.48 -14.25 -8.79
N ILE A 5 -0.15 -13.58 -7.69
CA ILE A 5 0.87 -14.01 -6.74
C ILE A 5 0.34 -13.85 -5.32
N LYS A 6 0.98 -14.50 -4.35
CA LYS A 6 0.65 -14.28 -2.93
C LYS A 6 0.93 -12.82 -2.57
N PHE A 7 0.16 -12.24 -1.64
CA PHE A 7 0.42 -10.90 -1.11
C PHE A 7 1.81 -10.81 -0.43
N GLY A 8 2.23 -11.89 0.23
CA GLY A 8 3.61 -12.10 0.69
C GLY A 8 4.04 -11.31 1.92
N VAL A 9 3.34 -10.24 2.27
CA VAL A 9 3.72 -9.37 3.39
C VAL A 9 2.82 -9.60 4.62
N HIS A 10 3.47 -9.76 5.78
CA HIS A 10 2.76 -9.69 7.06
C HIS A 10 2.54 -8.23 7.42
N PHE A 11 1.31 -7.78 7.17
CA PHE A 11 0.88 -6.44 7.44
C PHE A 11 0.37 -6.35 8.87
N ARG A 12 1.28 -6.03 9.81
CA ARG A 12 0.92 -5.91 11.24
C ARG A 12 0.00 -4.72 11.49
N GLY A 13 0.14 -3.66 10.68
CA GLY A 13 -0.65 -2.43 10.67
C GLY A 13 -0.61 -1.66 11.99
N HIS A 14 -0.78 -0.35 11.89
CA HIS A 14 -1.27 0.49 12.98
C HIS A 14 -2.74 0.80 12.69
N TRP A 15 -3.57 -0.24 12.81
CA TRP A 15 -4.95 -0.24 12.30
C TRP A 15 -5.89 0.73 13.00
N ASP A 16 -5.54 1.21 14.19
CA ASP A 16 -6.33 2.21 14.91
C ASP A 16 -5.83 3.64 14.66
N THR A 17 -4.81 3.80 13.81
CA THR A 17 -4.17 5.10 13.52
C THR A 17 -3.81 5.21 12.03
N TYR A 18 -2.58 5.65 11.71
CA TYR A 18 -2.11 6.07 10.39
C TYR A 18 -2.39 5.05 9.27
N THR A 19 -2.35 3.75 9.55
CA THR A 19 -2.54 2.73 8.51
C THR A 19 -3.93 2.77 7.88
N VAL A 20 -5.00 2.94 8.67
CA VAL A 20 -6.37 2.94 8.12
C VAL A 20 -6.64 4.24 7.37
N ILE A 21 -6.20 5.36 7.93
CA ILE A 21 -6.33 6.68 7.29
C ILE A 21 -5.66 6.69 5.91
N GLU A 22 -4.48 6.09 5.77
CA GLU A 22 -3.80 6.02 4.48
C GLU A 22 -4.51 5.11 3.47
N LEU A 23 -5.05 3.97 3.92
CA LEU A 23 -5.85 3.11 3.04
C LEU A 23 -7.12 3.83 2.55
N GLU A 24 -7.75 4.64 3.41
CA GLU A 24 -8.89 5.49 3.03
C GLU A 24 -8.49 6.51 1.97
N LYS A 25 -7.35 7.20 2.14
CA LYS A 25 -6.82 8.13 1.13
C LYS A 25 -6.53 7.42 -0.20
N PHE A 26 -5.98 6.20 -0.17
CA PHE A 26 -5.76 5.42 -1.40
C PHE A 26 -7.07 5.06 -2.09
N MET A 27 -8.12 4.73 -1.33
CA MET A 27 -9.46 4.51 -1.88
C MET A 27 -10.02 5.79 -2.52
N GLU A 28 -9.88 6.96 -1.86
CA GLU A 28 -10.32 8.25 -2.40
C GLU A 28 -9.56 8.63 -3.68
N CYS A 29 -8.25 8.41 -3.72
CA CYS A 29 -7.42 8.71 -4.90
C CYS A 29 -7.60 7.70 -6.05
N SER A 30 -8.26 6.56 -5.81
CA SER A 30 -8.46 5.50 -6.81
C SER A 30 -9.34 5.93 -7.99
N GLU A 31 -10.05 7.05 -7.89
CA GLU A 31 -10.96 7.53 -8.95
C GLU A 31 -10.25 7.76 -10.30
N GLY A 32 -8.96 8.11 -10.28
CA GLY A 32 -8.17 8.35 -11.49
C GLY A 32 -7.55 7.09 -12.12
N ILE A 33 -7.78 5.90 -11.57
CA ILE A 33 -7.20 4.65 -12.07
C ILE A 33 -7.94 4.17 -13.31
N GLU A 34 -7.18 3.99 -14.39
CA GLU A 34 -7.65 3.38 -15.63
C GLU A 34 -6.85 2.09 -15.92
N PRO A 35 -7.48 1.03 -16.46
CA PRO A 35 -8.91 0.95 -16.80
C PRO A 35 -9.80 0.73 -15.57
N ILE A 36 -11.12 0.96 -15.71
CA ILE A 36 -12.10 0.79 -14.62
C ILE A 36 -12.02 -0.59 -13.92
N GLU A 37 -11.70 -1.65 -14.67
CA GLU A 37 -11.59 -3.00 -14.09
C GLU A 37 -10.36 -3.17 -13.18
N LEU A 38 -9.31 -2.34 -13.34
CA LEU A 38 -8.21 -2.27 -12.39
C LEU A 38 -8.63 -1.50 -11.14
N LYS A 39 -9.32 -0.36 -11.32
CA LYS A 39 -9.86 0.42 -10.21
C LYS A 39 -10.75 -0.43 -9.31
N ASP A 40 -11.74 -1.12 -9.87
CA ASP A 40 -12.70 -1.91 -9.08
C ASP A 40 -12.01 -3.02 -8.27
N ARG A 41 -11.04 -3.72 -8.88
CA ARG A 41 -10.25 -4.75 -8.19
C ARG A 41 -9.33 -4.15 -7.14
N TYR A 42 -8.78 -2.97 -7.39
CA TYR A 42 -7.93 -2.27 -6.43
C TYR A 42 -8.72 -1.80 -5.22
N VAL A 43 -9.90 -1.19 -5.42
CA VAL A 43 -10.80 -0.79 -4.33
C VAL A 43 -11.26 -1.99 -3.51
N ASP A 44 -11.67 -3.09 -4.15
CA ASP A 44 -12.02 -4.33 -3.45
C ASP A 44 -10.84 -4.91 -2.64
N PHE A 45 -9.62 -4.82 -3.18
CA PHE A 45 -8.42 -5.20 -2.45
C PHE A 45 -8.18 -4.32 -1.22
N LEU A 46 -8.30 -2.99 -1.35
CA LEU A 46 -8.13 -2.04 -0.25
C LEU A 46 -9.18 -2.26 0.84
N ASP A 47 -10.46 -2.47 0.49
CA ASP A 47 -11.52 -2.80 1.45
C ASP A 47 -11.24 -4.11 2.19
N LYS A 48 -10.83 -5.16 1.47
CA LYS A 48 -10.44 -6.43 2.10
C LYS A 48 -9.23 -6.27 3.00
N LEU A 49 -8.27 -5.43 2.62
CA LEU A 49 -7.08 -5.15 3.41
C LEU A 49 -7.43 -4.40 4.69
N SER A 50 -8.24 -3.33 4.60
CA SER A 50 -8.72 -2.55 5.75
C SER A 50 -9.55 -3.40 6.71
N CYS A 51 -10.36 -4.33 6.19
CA CYS A 51 -11.10 -5.32 6.97
C CYS A 51 -10.23 -6.47 7.53
N LYS A 52 -8.90 -6.42 7.37
CA LYS A 52 -7.95 -7.47 7.82
C LYS A 52 -8.22 -8.86 7.23
N LYS A 53 -8.85 -8.93 6.04
CA LYS A 53 -9.17 -10.18 5.32
C LYS A 53 -8.03 -10.65 4.41
N ILE A 54 -7.06 -9.79 4.12
CA ILE A 54 -5.87 -10.13 3.34
C ILE A 54 -4.80 -10.75 4.25
N LYS A 55 -4.41 -11.98 3.94
CA LYS A 55 -3.32 -12.71 4.59
C LYS A 55 -2.10 -12.72 3.66
N PRO A 56 -0.88 -12.96 4.18
CA PRO A 56 0.31 -13.15 3.34
C PRO A 56 0.14 -14.22 2.27
N SER A 57 -0.72 -15.22 2.49
CA SER A 57 -1.03 -16.29 1.55
C SER A 57 -2.13 -15.95 0.54
N THR A 58 -2.85 -14.84 0.69
CA THR A 58 -3.93 -14.44 -0.22
C THR A 58 -3.35 -14.19 -1.61
N LEU A 59 -3.97 -14.76 -2.64
CA LEU A 59 -3.62 -14.48 -4.03
C LEU A 59 -4.22 -13.15 -4.45
N VAL A 60 -3.40 -12.30 -5.06
CA VAL A 60 -3.77 -10.97 -5.54
C VAL A 60 -3.20 -10.79 -6.94
N ASP A 61 -3.95 -10.09 -7.77
CA ASP A 61 -3.53 -9.76 -9.13
C ASP A 61 -2.29 -8.87 -9.12
N VAL A 62 -1.35 -9.15 -10.03
CA VAL A 62 -0.05 -8.45 -10.08
C VAL A 62 -0.21 -6.95 -10.35
N ASP A 63 -1.18 -6.55 -11.17
CA ASP A 63 -1.44 -5.13 -11.45
C ASP A 63 -2.00 -4.40 -10.23
N VAL A 64 -2.93 -5.02 -9.49
CA VAL A 64 -3.42 -4.51 -8.19
C VAL A 64 -2.29 -4.35 -7.19
N LEU A 65 -1.40 -5.35 -7.08
CA LEU A 65 -0.23 -5.25 -6.18
C LEU A 65 0.75 -4.16 -6.60
N LYS A 66 0.88 -3.92 -7.91
CA LYS A 66 1.73 -2.84 -8.43
C LYS A 66 1.12 -1.47 -8.12
N THR A 67 -0.18 -1.29 -8.36
CA THR A 67 -0.89 -0.05 -7.98
C THR A 67 -0.75 0.23 -6.49
N PHE A 68 -0.95 -0.78 -5.64
CA PHE A 68 -0.74 -0.65 -4.20
C PHE A 68 0.71 -0.28 -3.84
N HIS A 69 1.69 -0.88 -4.52
CA HIS A 69 3.10 -0.56 -4.31
C HIS A 69 3.40 0.89 -4.65
N ASP A 70 2.92 1.37 -5.80
CA ASP A 70 3.12 2.73 -6.29
C ASP A 70 2.47 3.76 -5.34
N ASP A 71 1.26 3.50 -4.83
CA ASP A 71 0.60 4.36 -3.84
C ASP A 71 1.36 4.46 -2.52
N VAL A 72 1.85 3.31 -2.01
CA VAL A 72 2.65 3.28 -0.78
C VAL A 72 3.99 3.99 -0.98
N ASP A 73 4.66 3.80 -2.12
CA ASP A 73 5.92 4.50 -2.42
C ASP A 73 5.71 6.02 -2.51
N ASN A 74 4.65 6.45 -3.20
CA ASN A 74 4.27 7.86 -3.29
C ASN A 74 3.97 8.47 -1.92
N ARG A 75 3.21 7.77 -1.07
CA ARG A 75 2.92 8.25 0.30
C ARG A 75 4.18 8.38 1.15
N VAL A 76 5.05 7.36 1.10
CA VAL A 76 6.34 7.39 1.81
C VAL A 76 7.23 8.52 1.28
N GLN A 77 7.18 8.79 -0.02
CA GLN A 77 7.92 9.89 -0.62
C GLN A 77 7.49 11.23 -0.01
N ILE A 78 6.18 11.53 -0.04
CA ILE A 78 5.61 12.79 0.43
C ILE A 78 5.78 12.97 1.95
N ASP A 79 5.41 11.95 2.74
CA ASP A 79 5.28 12.08 4.19
C ASP A 79 6.60 11.79 4.94
N TYR A 80 7.62 11.25 4.28
CA TYR A 80 8.88 10.88 4.96
C TYR A 80 10.17 11.26 4.22
N ARG A 81 10.24 11.07 2.90
CA ARG A 81 11.52 11.28 2.17
C ARG A 81 11.74 12.71 1.74
N GLU A 82 10.68 13.47 1.50
CA GLU A 82 10.77 14.88 1.09
C GLU A 82 10.99 15.84 2.28
N ASP A 83 10.92 15.34 3.52
CA ASP A 83 11.12 16.13 4.75
C ASP A 83 10.17 17.35 4.84
N ASN A 84 8.95 17.18 4.31
CA ASN A 84 7.93 18.23 4.25
C ASN A 84 7.10 18.39 5.54
N LEU A 85 7.33 17.55 6.54
CA LEU A 85 6.55 17.50 7.78
C LEU A 85 7.36 18.03 8.96
N ASP A 86 6.71 18.76 9.87
CA ASP A 86 7.37 19.29 11.06
C ASP A 86 7.38 18.22 12.17
N PRO A 87 8.55 17.75 12.64
CA PRO A 87 8.63 16.73 13.69
C PRO A 87 7.95 17.11 15.01
N GLU A 88 7.76 18.40 15.30
CA GLU A 88 7.07 18.88 16.50
C GLU A 88 5.55 18.73 16.39
N TYR A 89 4.98 18.97 15.21
CA TYR A 89 3.53 18.98 15.00
C TYR A 89 3.00 17.70 14.34
N ASP A 90 3.81 17.04 13.51
CA ASP A 90 3.43 15.93 12.63
C ASP A 90 4.06 14.59 13.05
N TYR A 91 4.47 14.47 14.32
CA TYR A 91 5.18 13.29 14.83
C TYR A 91 4.49 11.96 14.46
N GLU A 92 3.17 11.86 14.62
CA GLU A 92 2.43 10.63 14.31
C GLU A 92 2.42 10.29 12.81
N LEU A 93 2.31 11.29 11.95
CA LEU A 93 2.37 11.12 10.49
C LEU A 93 3.76 10.61 10.07
N ILE A 94 4.82 11.20 10.63
CA ILE A 94 6.21 10.81 10.37
C ILE A 94 6.46 9.36 10.84
N GLN A 95 5.98 8.98 12.03
CA GLN A 95 6.12 7.59 12.52
C GLN A 95 5.35 6.61 11.64
N GLY A 96 4.14 6.99 11.20
CA GLY A 96 3.35 6.23 10.25
C GLY A 96 4.08 6.02 8.92
N ALA A 97 4.61 7.09 8.33
CA ALA A 97 5.34 7.03 7.06
C ALA A 97 6.64 6.20 7.17
N LYS A 98 7.35 6.27 8.31
CA LYS A 98 8.50 5.37 8.61
C LYS A 98 8.08 3.90 8.65
N TYR A 99 6.94 3.59 9.25
CA TYR A 99 6.39 2.24 9.25
C TYR A 99 6.10 1.77 7.82
N TRP A 100 5.42 2.58 7.01
CA TRP A 100 5.14 2.26 5.61
C TRP A 100 6.40 2.10 4.77
N ASN A 101 7.45 2.90 5.00
CA ASN A 101 8.73 2.72 4.32
C ASN A 101 9.35 1.33 4.62
N THR A 102 9.18 0.83 5.85
CA THR A 102 9.61 -0.52 6.23
C THR A 102 8.79 -1.60 5.53
N VAL A 103 7.47 -1.42 5.46
CA VAL A 103 6.57 -2.32 4.73
C VAL A 103 6.93 -2.34 3.25
N LEU A 104 7.12 -1.16 2.65
CA LEU A 104 7.45 -0.97 1.26
C LEU A 104 8.75 -1.69 0.88
N GLY A 105 9.78 -1.65 1.73
CA GLY A 105 11.01 -2.42 1.49
C GLY A 105 10.74 -3.93 1.39
N LYS A 106 9.93 -4.49 2.29
CA LYS A 106 9.55 -5.91 2.26
C LYS A 106 8.70 -6.23 1.03
N PHE A 107 7.76 -5.34 0.71
CA PHE A 107 6.86 -5.52 -0.42
C PHE A 107 7.60 -5.43 -1.76
N THR A 108 8.49 -4.45 -1.90
CA THR A 108 9.40 -4.31 -3.05
C THR A 108 10.21 -5.58 -3.26
N GLY A 109 10.84 -6.11 -2.20
CA GLY A 109 11.60 -7.37 -2.28
C GLY A 109 10.74 -8.55 -2.74
N HIS A 110 9.52 -8.67 -2.21
CA HIS A 110 8.56 -9.71 -2.60
C HIS A 110 8.15 -9.60 -4.08
N LEU A 111 7.85 -8.39 -4.56
CA LEU A 111 7.49 -8.15 -5.96
C LEU A 111 8.66 -8.40 -6.93
N LYS A 112 9.88 -8.02 -6.56
CA LYS A 112 11.10 -8.35 -7.33
C LYS A 112 11.31 -9.87 -7.42
N ALA A 113 11.13 -10.59 -6.32
CA ALA A 113 11.26 -12.06 -6.30
C ALA A 113 10.27 -12.78 -7.25
N HIS A 114 9.15 -12.13 -7.59
CA HIS A 114 8.15 -12.65 -8.53
C HIS A 114 8.28 -12.08 -9.96
N GLY A 115 9.32 -11.29 -10.23
CA GLY A 115 9.57 -10.64 -11.52
C GLY A 115 8.57 -9.54 -11.87
N VAL A 116 7.92 -8.94 -10.87
CA VAL A 116 6.94 -7.85 -11.06
C VAL A 116 7.65 -6.50 -11.19
N LEU A 117 8.62 -6.25 -10.32
CA LEU A 117 9.47 -5.05 -10.34
C LEU A 117 10.89 -5.41 -10.80
N LYS A 118 11.57 -4.46 -11.43
CA LYS A 118 12.98 -4.58 -11.85
C LYS A 118 13.94 -4.29 -10.70
#